data_AF-A0A5B9W5J6-F1
#
_entry.id   AF-A0A5B9W5J6-F1
#
_cell.length_a   1.000
_cell.length_b   1.000
_cell.length_c   1.000
_cell.angle_alpha   90.00
_cell.angle_beta   90.00
_cell.angle_gamma   90.00
#
_symmetry.space_group_name_H-M   'P 1'
#
loop_
_entity.id
_entity.type
_entity.pdbx_description
1 polymer ?
#
loop_
_entity_poly.entity_id
_entity_poly.type
_entity_poly.pdbx_seq_one_letter_code
_entity_poly.pdbx_strand_id
1 'polypeptide(L)'
;MPRINKEGSKHESNFRTRDGNTWEPFKDAGHIKLVTAAFLEIDRQVLASKTTLKACNAAFSRLPNRRDFAALWKDPGIWVSYNSNTEEGLYGITYKNDISIADYVFTLKEPVRWIAATLIHELAHVNGAPGTLDSKAAEETLPPCGFDDKYNPATVGARMRRVPIFLG
;
A
#
# COMPACT_ATOMS: atom_id res chain seq x y z
N MET A 1 2.75 -6.59 11.68
CA MET A 1 2.68 -6.42 10.22
C MET A 1 1.28 -6.77 9.75
N PRO A 2 0.78 -6.15 8.68
CA PRO A 2 -0.45 -6.56 7.97
C PRO A 2 -0.42 -8.03 7.57
N ARG A 3 -1.59 -8.60 7.25
CA ARG A 3 -1.70 -10.00 6.82
C ARG A 3 -1.60 -10.12 5.30
N ILE A 4 -0.90 -11.13 4.81
CA ILE A 4 -0.87 -11.46 3.38
C ILE A 4 -2.07 -12.37 3.07
N ASN A 5 -2.91 -11.93 2.11
CA ASN A 5 -3.97 -12.76 1.56
C ASN A 5 -3.35 -13.80 0.62
N LYS A 6 -3.25 -15.05 1.08
CA LYS A 6 -2.74 -16.19 0.31
C LYS A 6 -3.86 -17.19 0.09
N GLU A 7 -3.65 -18.12 -0.83
CA GLU A 7 -4.59 -19.21 -1.02
C GLU A 7 -4.87 -19.93 0.31
N GLY A 8 -6.15 -20.08 0.66
CA GLY A 8 -6.60 -20.64 1.93
C GLY A 8 -6.72 -19.66 3.12
N SER A 9 -6.35 -18.38 2.98
CA SER A 9 -6.51 -17.37 4.04
C SER A 9 -7.97 -17.05 4.40
N LYS A 10 -8.95 -17.47 3.57
CA LYS A 10 -10.39 -17.16 3.70
C LYS A 10 -10.70 -15.66 3.80
N HIS A 11 -9.80 -14.82 3.29
CA HIS A 11 -9.99 -13.38 3.23
C HIS A 11 -10.61 -13.01 1.88
N GLU A 12 -11.72 -12.29 1.93
CA GLU A 12 -12.41 -11.77 0.76
C GLU A 12 -12.55 -10.26 0.93
N SER A 13 -12.09 -9.48 -0.05
CA SER A 13 -12.35 -8.06 -0.05
C SER A 13 -13.77 -7.80 -0.56
N ASN A 14 -14.50 -6.92 0.13
CA ASN A 14 -15.80 -6.43 -0.34
C ASN A 14 -15.66 -5.46 -1.53
N PHE A 15 -14.42 -5.08 -1.88
CA PHE A 15 -14.15 -4.29 -3.07
C PHE A 15 -14.22 -5.15 -4.32
N ARG A 16 -14.91 -4.64 -5.35
CA ARG A 16 -14.92 -5.24 -6.69
C ARG A 16 -14.32 -4.26 -7.68
N THR A 17 -13.32 -4.71 -8.41
CA THR A 17 -12.82 -4.00 -9.59
C THR A 17 -13.90 -3.99 -10.67
N ARG A 18 -13.73 -3.13 -11.68
CA ARG A 18 -14.75 -2.90 -12.72
C ARG A 18 -15.07 -4.15 -13.56
N ASP A 19 -14.10 -5.03 -13.70
CA ASP A 19 -14.18 -6.36 -14.33
C ASP A 19 -14.78 -7.44 -13.41
N GLY A 20 -15.23 -7.07 -12.21
CA GLY A 20 -15.94 -7.94 -11.28
C GLY A 20 -15.05 -8.74 -10.32
N ASN A 21 -13.73 -8.63 -10.46
CA ASN A 21 -12.77 -9.31 -9.58
C ASN A 21 -12.71 -8.64 -8.21
N THR A 22 -12.58 -9.45 -7.16
CA THR A 22 -12.12 -8.98 -5.86
C THR A 22 -10.61 -9.02 -5.84
N TRP A 23 -9.96 -8.21 -5.02
CA TRP A 23 -8.51 -8.40 -4.83
C TRP A 23 -8.20 -9.82 -4.39
N GLU A 24 -7.29 -10.43 -5.13
CA GLU A 24 -7.13 -11.87 -5.18
C GLU A 24 -6.15 -12.33 -4.11
N PRO A 25 -6.27 -13.57 -3.63
CA PRO A 25 -5.18 -14.18 -2.89
C PRO A 25 -3.95 -14.31 -3.78
N PHE A 26 -2.77 -14.07 -3.21
CA PHE A 26 -1.52 -14.44 -3.86
C PHE A 26 -1.47 -15.95 -4.05
N LYS A 27 -1.33 -16.38 -5.31
CA LYS A 27 -1.13 -17.78 -5.72
C LYS A 27 0.34 -18.09 -6.03
N ASP A 28 1.08 -17.10 -6.52
CA ASP A 28 2.49 -17.25 -6.84
C ASP A 28 3.37 -17.16 -5.58
N ALA A 29 4.16 -18.21 -5.34
CA ALA A 29 5.03 -18.29 -4.16
C ALA A 29 6.21 -17.28 -4.22
N GLY A 30 6.65 -16.90 -5.43
CA GLY A 30 7.62 -15.83 -5.64
C GLY A 30 7.08 -14.46 -5.23
N HIS A 31 5.86 -14.12 -5.62
CA HIS A 31 5.18 -12.89 -5.21
C HIS A 31 5.03 -12.83 -3.68
N ILE A 32 4.62 -13.94 -3.04
CA ILE A 32 4.54 -14.02 -1.58
C ILE A 32 5.91 -13.77 -0.93
N LYS A 33 6.98 -14.35 -1.47
CA LYS A 33 8.36 -14.12 -0.98
C LYS A 33 8.76 -12.64 -1.11
N LEU A 34 8.42 -11.99 -2.22
CA LEU A 34 8.74 -10.58 -2.45
C LEU A 34 7.97 -9.65 -1.50
N VAL A 35 6.67 -9.89 -1.27
CA VAL A 35 5.88 -9.13 -0.27
C VAL A 35 6.41 -9.36 1.14
N THR A 36 6.77 -10.60 1.47
CA THR A 36 7.37 -10.94 2.77
C THR A 36 8.72 -10.21 2.95
N ALA A 37 9.56 -10.19 1.91
CA ALA A 37 10.81 -9.44 1.94
C ALA A 37 10.59 -7.93 2.09
N ALA A 38 9.53 -7.38 1.47
CA ALA A 38 9.15 -5.98 1.63
C ALA A 38 8.70 -5.66 3.07
N PHE A 39 8.00 -6.58 3.73
CA PHE A 39 7.69 -6.42 5.16
C PHE A 39 8.96 -6.37 6.02
N LEU A 40 9.93 -7.25 5.75
CA LEU A 40 11.21 -7.24 6.45
C LEU A 40 12.02 -5.96 6.15
N GLU A 41 11.95 -5.44 4.93
CA GLU A 41 12.56 -4.17 4.55
C GLU A 41 11.97 -3.00 5.34
N ILE A 42 10.64 -2.96 5.51
CA ILE A 42 9.95 -1.98 6.35
C ILE A 42 10.36 -2.12 7.82
N ASP A 43 10.40 -3.35 8.34
CA ASP A 43 10.82 -3.61 9.73
C ASP A 43 12.26 -3.10 9.96
N ARG A 44 13.17 -3.35 9.01
CA ARG A 44 14.57 -2.92 9.06
C ARG A 44 14.73 -1.40 8.91
N GLN A 45 14.06 -0.79 7.94
CA GLN A 45 14.23 0.62 7.60
C GLN A 45 13.49 1.55 8.56
N VAL A 46 12.26 1.16 8.95
CA VAL A 46 11.36 1.99 9.75
C VAL A 46 11.41 1.60 11.22
N LEU A 47 11.04 0.37 11.56
CA LEU A 47 10.81 -0.02 12.97
C LEU A 47 12.10 -0.18 13.77
N ALA A 48 13.17 -0.68 13.16
CA ALA A 48 14.45 -0.87 13.85
C ALA A 48 15.19 0.45 14.13
N SER A 49 14.91 1.51 13.35
CA SER A 49 15.49 2.83 13.53
C SER A 49 14.59 3.72 14.39
N LYS A 50 15.00 4.02 15.63
CA LYS A 50 14.22 4.92 16.52
C LYS A 50 13.96 6.30 15.89
N THR A 51 14.93 6.83 15.15
CA THR A 51 14.81 8.13 14.49
C THR A 51 13.82 8.07 13.33
N THR A 52 13.94 7.07 12.46
CA THR A 52 13.02 6.88 11.32
C THR A 52 11.61 6.58 11.82
N LEU A 53 11.46 5.69 12.79
CA LEU A 53 10.17 5.37 13.39
C LEU A 53 9.49 6.61 13.97
N LYS A 54 10.23 7.46 14.70
CA LYS A 54 9.68 8.71 15.26
C LYS A 54 9.18 9.65 14.16
N ALA A 55 9.96 9.84 13.09
CA ALA A 55 9.57 10.69 11.97
C ALA A 55 8.37 10.12 11.22
N CYS A 56 8.38 8.82 10.91
CA CYS A 56 7.30 8.11 10.23
C CYS A 56 6.00 8.14 11.05
N ASN A 57 6.07 7.86 12.37
CA ASN A 57 4.92 7.98 13.27
C ASN A 57 4.35 9.40 13.26
N ALA A 58 5.19 10.44 13.33
CA ALA A 58 4.74 11.83 13.31
C ALA A 58 4.06 12.20 11.98
N ALA A 59 4.53 11.68 10.85
CA ALA A 59 3.89 11.88 9.55
C ALA A 59 2.51 11.21 9.50
N PHE A 60 2.42 9.95 9.92
CA PHE A 60 1.15 9.21 9.92
C PHE A 60 0.13 9.80 10.90
N SER A 61 0.53 10.24 12.09
CA SER A 61 -0.38 10.84 13.07
C SER A 61 -1.03 12.15 12.61
N ARG A 62 -0.50 12.80 11.56
CA ARG A 62 -1.11 14.00 10.94
C ARG A 62 -2.23 13.65 9.96
N LEU A 63 -2.34 12.39 9.54
CA LEU A 63 -3.39 11.95 8.64
C LEU A 63 -4.75 11.94 9.36
N PRO A 64 -5.88 11.95 8.63
CA PRO A 64 -7.21 12.17 9.21
C PRO A 64 -7.59 11.21 10.34
N ASN A 65 -7.21 9.94 10.26
CA ASN A 65 -7.52 8.95 11.31
C ASN A 65 -6.54 8.98 12.49
N ARG A 66 -5.47 9.79 12.42
CA ARG A 66 -4.50 10.09 13.48
C ARG A 66 -3.77 8.89 14.11
N ARG A 67 -3.83 7.71 13.50
CA ARG A 67 -3.03 6.56 13.94
C ARG A 67 -1.58 6.83 13.58
N ASP A 68 -0.65 6.41 14.43
CA ASP A 68 0.76 6.38 14.05
C ASP A 68 1.07 5.16 13.16
N PHE A 69 2.25 5.16 12.53
CA PHE A 69 2.67 4.08 11.64
C PHE A 69 2.77 2.74 12.38
N ALA A 70 3.33 2.73 13.58
CA ALA A 70 3.48 1.51 14.37
C ALA A 70 2.14 0.83 14.69
N ALA A 71 1.08 1.61 14.98
CA ALA A 71 -0.25 1.12 15.26
C ALA A 71 -0.93 0.56 14.01
N LEU A 72 -0.71 1.15 12.83
CA LEU A 72 -1.19 0.60 11.55
C LEU A 72 -0.44 -0.69 11.20
N TRP A 73 0.88 -0.68 11.32
CA TRP A 73 1.70 -1.85 11.02
C TRP A 73 1.33 -3.07 11.87
N LYS A 74 0.86 -2.86 13.10
CA LYS A 74 0.44 -3.95 14.00
C LYS A 74 -1.03 -4.35 13.85
N ASP A 75 -1.79 -3.69 12.98
CA ASP A 75 -3.22 -3.94 12.83
C ASP A 75 -3.47 -5.30 12.13
N PRO A 76 -4.07 -6.29 12.80
CA PRO A 76 -4.35 -7.58 12.18
C PRO A 76 -5.56 -7.53 11.22
N GLY A 77 -6.30 -6.42 11.21
CA GLY A 77 -7.43 -6.18 10.30
C GLY A 77 -7.01 -5.62 8.94
N ILE A 78 -5.74 -5.26 8.75
CA ILE A 78 -5.21 -4.81 7.46
C ILE A 78 -4.71 -6.02 6.66
N TRP A 79 -5.17 -6.12 5.41
CA TRP A 79 -4.84 -7.20 4.50
C TRP A 79 -4.15 -6.68 3.25
N VAL A 80 -3.16 -7.42 2.77
CA VAL A 80 -2.45 -7.17 1.52
C VAL A 80 -2.78 -8.29 0.55
N SER A 81 -3.39 -7.93 -0.57
CA SER A 81 -3.86 -8.84 -1.62
C SER A 81 -3.16 -8.57 -2.95
N TYR A 82 -3.32 -9.50 -3.88
CA TYR A 82 -2.81 -9.37 -5.23
C TYR A 82 -3.83 -8.66 -6.12
N ASN A 83 -3.32 -7.85 -7.06
CA ASN A 83 -4.11 -7.26 -8.13
C ASN A 83 -3.43 -7.59 -9.46
N SER A 84 -4.13 -8.35 -10.30
CA SER A 84 -3.68 -8.81 -11.61
C SER A 84 -3.58 -7.70 -12.66
N ASN A 85 -3.93 -6.45 -12.33
CA ASN A 85 -3.77 -5.32 -13.22
C ASN A 85 -2.29 -5.09 -13.57
N THR A 86 -1.99 -5.11 -14.86
CA THR A 86 -0.67 -4.93 -15.45
C THR A 86 -0.41 -3.51 -15.96
N GLU A 87 -1.33 -2.56 -15.74
CA GLU A 87 -1.17 -1.15 -16.14
C GLU A 87 0.12 -0.56 -15.57
N GLU A 88 1.01 -0.13 -16.46
CA GLU A 88 2.27 0.49 -16.07
C GLU A 88 2.02 1.77 -15.25
N GLY A 89 2.75 1.90 -14.15
CA GLY A 89 2.61 3.03 -13.23
C GLY A 89 1.49 2.87 -12.19
N LEU A 90 0.71 1.79 -12.24
CA LEU A 90 -0.12 1.39 -11.11
C LEU A 90 0.70 0.52 -10.15
N TYR A 91 0.82 0.96 -8.90
CA TYR A 91 1.62 0.25 -7.90
C TYR A 91 0.76 -0.46 -6.85
N GLY A 92 -0.24 0.24 -6.32
CA GLY A 92 -1.15 -0.29 -5.32
C GLY A 92 -2.46 0.47 -5.30
N ILE A 93 -3.44 -0.09 -4.61
CA ILE A 93 -4.75 0.52 -4.38
C ILE A 93 -5.22 0.13 -2.98
N THR A 94 -5.81 1.08 -2.26
CA THR A 94 -6.43 0.87 -0.94
C THR A 94 -7.95 1.05 -0.97
N TYR A 95 -8.65 0.17 -0.26
CA TYR A 95 -10.08 0.25 -0.01
C TYR A 95 -10.32 -0.15 1.44
N LYS A 96 -10.65 0.83 2.28
CA LYS A 96 -10.76 0.65 3.73
C LYS A 96 -9.45 0.08 4.32
N ASN A 97 -9.48 -1.14 4.86
CA ASN A 97 -8.32 -1.82 5.44
C ASN A 97 -7.70 -2.85 4.48
N ASP A 98 -8.21 -2.95 3.27
CA ASP A 98 -7.62 -3.78 2.24
C ASP A 98 -6.64 -2.95 1.43
N ILE A 99 -5.49 -3.54 1.13
CA ILE A 99 -4.46 -3.01 0.23
C ILE A 99 -4.27 -4.06 -0.87
N SER A 100 -4.11 -3.62 -2.10
CA SER A 100 -3.65 -4.46 -3.20
C SER A 100 -2.32 -3.98 -3.75
N ILE A 101 -1.49 -4.94 -4.17
CA ILE A 101 -0.26 -4.68 -4.93
C ILE A 101 -0.49 -5.12 -6.37
N ALA A 102 -0.26 -4.21 -7.32
CA ALA A 102 -0.44 -4.48 -8.74
C ALA A 102 0.67 -5.37 -9.30
N ASP A 103 0.33 -6.20 -10.28
CA ASP A 103 1.24 -7.15 -10.91
C ASP A 103 2.50 -6.48 -11.48
N TYR A 104 2.33 -5.29 -12.06
CA TYR A 104 3.41 -4.47 -12.61
C TYR A 104 4.59 -4.31 -11.64
N VAL A 105 4.34 -4.13 -10.34
CA VAL A 105 5.39 -3.88 -9.33
C VAL A 105 6.35 -5.05 -9.20
N PHE A 106 5.87 -6.27 -9.40
CA PHE A 106 6.70 -7.49 -9.31
C PHE A 106 7.68 -7.63 -10.47
N THR A 107 7.46 -6.90 -11.58
CA THR A 107 8.32 -6.91 -12.76
C THR A 107 9.46 -5.88 -12.72
N LEU A 108 9.45 -4.99 -11.73
CA LEU A 108 10.43 -3.91 -11.60
C LEU A 108 11.81 -4.44 -11.19
N LYS A 109 12.86 -3.66 -11.47
CA LYS A 109 14.26 -4.01 -11.14
C LYS A 109 14.51 -4.22 -9.63
N GLU A 110 13.81 -3.46 -8.78
CA GLU A 110 13.93 -3.50 -7.31
C GLU A 110 12.56 -3.77 -6.66
N PRO A 111 11.94 -4.93 -6.91
CA PRO A 111 10.53 -5.13 -6.59
C PRO A 111 10.29 -5.05 -5.08
N VAL A 112 11.20 -5.55 -4.25
CA VAL A 112 11.11 -5.47 -2.78
C VAL A 112 11.03 -4.02 -2.29
N ARG A 113 11.88 -3.13 -2.82
CA ARG A 113 11.94 -1.73 -2.42
C ARG A 113 10.68 -0.98 -2.87
N TRP A 114 10.22 -1.27 -4.08
CA TRP A 114 8.98 -0.70 -4.61
C TRP A 114 7.74 -1.17 -3.84
N ILE A 115 7.60 -2.47 -3.59
CA ILE A 115 6.49 -3.01 -2.78
C ILE A 115 6.50 -2.38 -1.38
N ALA A 116 7.67 -2.23 -0.75
CA ALA A 116 7.77 -1.59 0.57
C ALA A 116 7.31 -0.12 0.55
N ALA A 117 7.75 0.67 -0.44
CA ALA A 117 7.30 2.04 -0.61
C ALA A 117 5.78 2.12 -0.88
N THR A 118 5.27 1.28 -1.79
CA THR A 118 3.84 1.16 -2.06
C THR A 118 3.05 0.86 -0.79
N LEU A 119 3.48 -0.10 0.03
CA LEU A 119 2.79 -0.43 1.27
C LEU A 119 2.73 0.75 2.25
N ILE A 120 3.79 1.55 2.36
CA ILE A 120 3.77 2.76 3.21
C ILE A 120 2.75 3.77 2.67
N HIS A 121 2.77 4.02 1.35
CA HIS A 121 1.81 4.90 0.69
C HIS A 121 0.36 4.42 0.93
N GLU A 122 0.09 3.14 0.69
CA GLU A 122 -1.24 2.55 0.84
C GLU A 122 -1.71 2.51 2.31
N LEU A 123 -0.80 2.27 3.27
CA LEU A 123 -1.12 2.39 4.69
C LEU A 123 -1.52 3.82 5.07
N ALA A 124 -0.99 4.84 4.41
CA ALA A 124 -1.42 6.21 4.63
C ALA A 124 -2.88 6.40 4.19
N HIS A 125 -3.31 5.76 3.09
CA HIS A 125 -4.72 5.72 2.69
C HIS A 125 -5.61 4.98 3.69
N VAL A 126 -5.16 3.86 4.26
CA VAL A 126 -5.87 3.21 5.38
C VAL A 126 -6.05 4.19 6.55
N ASN A 127 -5.06 5.05 6.79
CA ASN A 127 -5.11 6.10 7.80
C ASN A 127 -5.86 7.37 7.37
N GLY A 128 -6.61 7.31 6.27
CA GLY A 128 -7.49 8.36 5.80
C GLY A 128 -6.83 9.39 4.88
N ALA A 129 -5.59 9.19 4.42
CA ALA A 129 -5.00 10.08 3.43
C ALA A 129 -5.90 10.15 2.17
N PRO A 130 -6.24 11.34 1.64
CA PRO A 130 -7.12 11.43 0.47
C PRO A 130 -6.44 10.87 -0.79
N GLY A 131 -7.12 9.95 -1.49
CA GLY A 131 -6.72 9.42 -2.81
C GLY A 131 -7.17 10.30 -3.99
N THR A 132 -7.09 11.62 -3.83
CA THR A 132 -7.53 12.61 -4.81
C THR A 132 -6.34 13.26 -5.52
N LEU A 133 -6.55 13.70 -6.77
CA LEU A 133 -5.54 14.36 -7.62
C LEU A 133 -5.01 15.69 -7.10
N ASP A 134 -5.52 16.19 -5.97
CA ASP A 134 -5.06 17.44 -5.33
C ASP A 134 -4.34 17.18 -4.00
N SER A 135 -4.23 15.91 -3.58
CA SER A 135 -3.61 15.51 -2.31
C SER A 135 -2.36 14.67 -2.55
N LYS A 136 -1.29 15.06 -1.83
CA LYS A 136 -0.02 14.33 -1.75
C LYS A 136 0.18 13.65 -0.40
N ALA A 137 -0.83 13.67 0.47
CA ALA A 137 -0.69 13.28 1.87
C ALA A 137 -0.16 11.85 2.05
N ALA A 138 -0.51 10.91 1.16
CA ALA A 138 0.03 9.55 1.18
C ALA A 138 1.50 9.51 0.72
N GLU A 139 1.79 10.17 -0.40
CA GLU A 139 3.14 10.26 -0.98
C GLU A 139 4.15 10.94 -0.04
N GLU A 140 3.71 11.98 0.67
CA GLU A 140 4.52 12.72 1.65
C GLU A 140 4.91 11.89 2.89
N THR A 141 4.34 10.68 3.05
CA THR A 141 4.78 9.76 4.11
C THR A 141 6.06 8.99 3.75
N LEU A 142 6.45 8.91 2.47
CA LEU A 142 7.61 8.10 2.05
C LEU A 142 8.94 8.63 2.62
N PRO A 143 9.30 9.93 2.47
CA PRO A 143 10.56 10.43 3.00
C PRO A 143 10.73 10.26 4.53
N PRO A 144 9.76 10.63 5.39
CA PRO A 144 9.93 10.46 6.84
C PRO A 144 9.98 8.99 7.28
N CYS A 145 9.52 8.06 6.46
CA CYS A 145 9.67 6.62 6.67
C CYS A 145 10.94 6.04 6.02
N GLY A 146 11.80 6.87 5.43
CA GLY A 146 13.10 6.45 4.88
C GLY A 146 12.99 5.80 3.49
N PHE A 147 12.02 6.22 2.69
CA PHE A 147 11.79 5.83 1.28
C PHE A 147 11.79 7.06 0.36
N ASP A 148 12.65 8.03 0.66
CA ASP A 148 12.86 9.25 -0.13
C ASP A 148 13.28 8.96 -1.58
N ASP A 149 13.99 7.86 -1.82
CA ASP A 149 14.39 7.40 -3.16
C ASP A 149 13.21 6.97 -4.05
N LYS A 150 12.04 6.75 -3.45
CA LYS A 150 10.79 6.37 -4.14
C LYS A 150 9.72 7.47 -4.07
N TYR A 151 10.02 8.58 -3.41
CA TYR A 151 9.15 9.75 -3.38
C TYR A 151 9.16 10.43 -4.75
N ASN A 152 7.98 10.60 -5.33
CA ASN A 152 7.78 11.38 -6.54
C ASN A 152 6.98 12.64 -6.22
N PRO A 153 7.61 13.84 -6.25
CA PRO A 153 6.91 15.09 -5.96
C PRO A 153 5.84 15.43 -6.99
N ALA A 154 5.82 14.79 -8.16
CA ALA A 154 4.78 14.94 -9.17
C ALA A 154 3.58 14.01 -8.96
N THR A 155 3.69 12.99 -8.10
CA THR A 155 2.55 12.13 -7.76
C THR A 155 1.54 12.94 -6.96
N VAL A 156 0.35 13.11 -7.53
CA VAL A 156 -0.83 13.60 -6.85
C VAL A 156 -1.90 12.54 -7.04
N GLY A 157 -2.50 12.06 -5.94
CA GLY A 157 -3.17 10.75 -5.81
C GLY A 157 -3.70 10.13 -7.10
N ALA A 158 -3.20 8.95 -7.45
CA ALA A 158 -3.67 8.20 -8.62
C ALA A 158 -5.12 7.77 -8.40
N ARG A 159 -6.08 8.54 -8.94
CA ARG A 159 -7.41 7.99 -9.21
C ARG A 159 -7.29 6.99 -10.34
N MET A 160 -7.94 5.83 -10.21
CA MET A 160 -8.57 5.15 -11.34
C MET A 160 -9.12 6.23 -12.27
N ARG A 161 -8.59 6.31 -13.49
CA ARG A 161 -9.09 7.19 -14.55
C ARG A 161 -10.62 7.21 -14.47
N ARG A 162 -11.20 8.41 -14.35
CA ARG A 162 -12.64 8.63 -14.33
C ARG A 162 -13.29 7.76 -15.40
N VAL A 163 -14.09 6.80 -14.99
CA VAL A 163 -15.14 6.24 -15.83
C VAL A 163 -16.46 6.64 -15.18
N PRO A 164 -17.45 7.12 -15.94
CA PRO A 164 -18.67 7.65 -15.35
C PRO A 164 -19.35 6.59 -14.50
N ILE A 165 -19.66 6.92 -13.25
CA ILE A 165 -20.58 6.15 -12.44
C ILE A 165 -21.96 6.39 -13.06
N PHE A 166 -22.44 5.45 -13.88
CA PHE A 166 -23.86 5.35 -14.14
C PHE A 166 -24.47 4.60 -12.97
N LEU A 167 -25.21 5.34 -12.14
CA LEU A 167 -26.19 4.76 -11.23
C LEU A 167 -27.33 4.23 -12.10
N GLY A 168 -27.44 2.90 -12.16
CA GLY A 168 -28.63 2.18 -12.65
C GLY A 168 -29.26 1.45 -11.49
#